data_AF-A0A382U680-F1
#
_entry.id   AF-A0A382U680-F1
#
_cell.length_a   1.000
_cell.length_b   1.000
_cell.length_c   1.000
_cell.angle_alpha   90.00
_cell.angle_beta   90.00
_cell.angle_gamma   90.00
#
_symmetry.space_group_name_H-M   'P 1'
#
loop_
_entity.id
_entity.type
_entity.pdbx_description
1 polymer ?
#
loop_
_entity_poly.entity_id
_entity_poly.type
_entity_poly.pdbx_seq_one_letter_code
_entity_poly.pdbx_strand_id
1 'polypeptide(L)'
;MNIKELMQELSACNGASNVSKIRKNVVKLDMVKDSSKEFFIKLRDLGFEHCSLITAIDNQPEFELVYHFTSVNRSVSVGSTDMSVMVEVHVFLDRDAPTIESISDLWGGANWHER
;
A
#
# COMPACT_ATOMS: atom_id res chain seq x y z
N MET A 1 7.03 -6.18 14.37
CA MET A 1 7.92 -5.05 14.08
C MET A 1 7.30 -3.75 14.59
N ASN A 2 8.06 -2.69 14.80
CA ASN A 2 7.50 -1.37 15.10
C ASN A 2 7.31 -0.52 13.82
N ILE A 3 6.49 0.53 13.88
CA ILE A 3 6.19 1.38 12.71
C ILE A 3 7.43 2.08 12.10
N LYS A 4 8.49 2.35 12.89
CA LYS A 4 9.72 2.96 12.35
C LYS A 4 10.52 1.94 11.54
N GLU A 5 10.62 0.70 12.03
CA GLU A 5 11.21 -0.43 11.28
C GLU A 5 10.42 -0.68 9.99
N LEU A 6 9.08 -0.62 10.06
CA LEU A 6 8.24 -0.73 8.86
C LEU A 6 8.61 0.35 7.84
N MET A 7 8.70 1.61 8.24
CA MET A 7 9.06 2.69 7.31
C MET A 7 10.44 2.48 6.68
N GLN A 8 11.41 1.92 7.40
CA GLN A 8 12.72 1.58 6.86
C GLN A 8 12.61 0.45 5.83
N GLU A 9 11.87 -0.61 6.14
CA GLU A 9 11.61 -1.74 5.23
C GLU A 9 10.90 -1.30 3.95
N LEU A 10 9.90 -0.43 4.06
CA LEU A 10 9.16 0.10 2.93
C LEU A 10 10.02 1.03 2.06
N SER A 11 10.85 1.87 2.69
CA SER A 11 11.78 2.77 1.97
C SER A 11 12.88 2.02 1.22
N ALA A 12 13.19 0.79 1.64
CA ALA A 12 14.19 -0.05 0.99
C ALA A 12 13.63 -0.86 -0.19
N CYS A 13 12.31 -0.86 -0.39
CA CYS A 13 11.70 -1.57 -1.51
C CYS A 13 12.00 -0.87 -2.84
N ASN A 14 12.29 -1.65 -3.87
CA ASN A 14 12.45 -1.13 -5.23
C ASN A 14 11.15 -0.44 -5.69
N GLY A 15 11.28 0.74 -6.31
CA GLY A 15 10.14 1.53 -6.78
C GLY A 15 9.38 2.30 -5.69
N ALA A 16 9.71 2.14 -4.40
CA ALA A 16 9.10 2.92 -3.33
C ALA A 16 9.73 4.33 -3.24
N SER A 17 8.89 5.35 -3.06
CA SER A 17 9.33 6.73 -2.85
C SER A 17 8.35 7.48 -1.95
N ASN A 18 8.72 8.68 -1.52
CA ASN A 18 7.88 9.56 -0.67
C ASN A 18 7.31 8.90 0.59
N VAL A 19 8.03 7.91 1.14
CA VAL A 19 7.64 7.19 2.35
C VAL A 19 7.59 8.15 3.53
N SER A 20 6.39 8.34 4.08
CA SER A 20 6.17 9.31 5.14
C SER A 20 5.04 8.86 6.07
N LYS A 21 5.02 9.41 7.27
CA LYS A 21 3.98 9.15 8.25
C LYS A 21 2.98 10.30 8.25
N ILE A 22 1.76 10.05 7.76
CA ILE A 22 0.72 11.10 7.64
C ILE A 22 -0.22 11.15 8.87
N ARG A 23 -0.30 10.06 9.63
CA ARG A 23 -1.01 9.98 10.93
C ARG A 23 -0.22 9.09 11.88
N LYS A 24 -0.64 9.01 13.15
CA LYS A 24 0.08 8.21 14.17
C LYS A 24 0.36 6.76 13.74
N ASN A 25 -0.57 6.15 13.02
CA ASN A 25 -0.58 4.76 12.59
C ASN A 25 -0.71 4.58 11.06
N VAL A 26 -0.52 5.64 10.27
CA VAL A 26 -0.65 5.57 8.81
C VAL A 26 0.65 5.99 8.15
N VAL A 27 1.21 5.07 7.35
CA VAL A 27 2.37 5.32 6.50
C VAL A 27 1.87 5.47 5.06
N LYS A 28 2.19 6.59 4.42
CA LYS A 28 1.94 6.82 3.00
C LYS A 28 3.23 6.61 2.22
N LEU A 29 3.13 6.07 1.02
CA LEU A 29 4.21 6.01 0.05
C LEU A 29 3.69 6.00 -1.39
N ASP A 30 4.57 6.37 -2.31
CA ASP A 30 4.35 6.26 -3.74
C ASP A 30 5.12 5.04 -4.27
N MET A 31 4.55 4.35 -5.25
CA MET A 31 5.07 3.10 -5.78
C MET A 31 5.07 3.13 -7.31
N VAL A 32 6.21 2.75 -7.90
CA VAL A 32 6.32 2.54 -9.34
C VAL A 32 5.52 1.30 -9.73
N LYS A 33 4.66 1.44 -10.75
CA LYS A 33 3.80 0.37 -11.29
C LYS A 33 4.53 -0.96 -11.49
N ASP A 34 5.67 -0.97 -12.18
CA ASP A 34 6.36 -2.21 -12.56
C ASP A 34 6.95 -2.97 -11.36
N SER A 35 7.09 -2.32 -10.21
CA SER A 35 7.56 -2.94 -8.96
C SER A 35 6.43 -3.18 -7.95
N SER A 36 5.19 -2.77 -8.27
CA SER A 36 4.09 -2.77 -7.31
C SER A 36 3.66 -4.18 -6.90
N LYS A 37 3.65 -5.15 -7.83
CA LYS A 37 3.24 -6.53 -7.52
C LYS A 37 4.16 -7.19 -6.50
N GLU A 38 5.47 -7.09 -6.68
CA GLU A 38 6.47 -7.60 -5.74
C GLU A 38 6.35 -6.89 -4.38
N PHE A 39 6.17 -5.58 -4.40
CA PHE A 39 5.91 -4.80 -3.19
C PHE A 39 4.67 -5.29 -2.44
N PHE A 40 3.56 -5.55 -3.12
CA PHE A 40 2.33 -6.04 -2.50
C PHE A 40 2.48 -7.44 -1.92
N ILE A 41 3.25 -8.33 -2.55
CA ILE A 41 3.60 -9.64 -1.98
C ILE A 41 4.36 -9.44 -0.66
N LYS A 42 5.43 -8.62 -0.67
CA LYS A 42 6.19 -8.31 0.55
C LYS A 42 5.31 -7.68 1.63
N LEU A 43 4.42 -6.76 1.27
CA LEU A 43 3.52 -6.11 2.21
C LEU A 43 2.58 -7.11 2.89
N ARG A 44 2.05 -8.08 2.13
CA ARG A 44 1.26 -9.20 2.68
C ARG A 44 2.07 -10.03 3.67
N ASP A 45 3.32 -10.35 3.34
CA ASP A 45 4.22 -11.12 4.22
C ASP A 45 4.60 -10.36 5.49
N LEU A 46 4.62 -9.02 5.46
CA LEU A 46 4.78 -8.16 6.64
C LEU A 46 3.54 -8.14 7.56
N GLY A 47 2.48 -8.88 7.20
CA GLY A 47 1.29 -9.03 8.02
C GLY A 47 0.24 -7.94 7.81
N PHE A 48 0.14 -7.41 6.58
CA PHE A 48 -0.97 -6.56 6.14
C PHE A 48 -2.04 -7.41 5.44
N GLU A 49 -2.87 -8.06 6.24
CA GLU A 49 -3.84 -9.05 5.80
C GLU A 49 -5.15 -8.46 5.26
N HIS A 50 -5.41 -7.18 5.54
CA HIS A 50 -6.69 -6.57 5.19
C HIS A 50 -6.53 -5.48 4.14
N CYS A 51 -7.03 -5.73 2.92
CA CYS A 51 -7.22 -4.72 1.89
C CYS A 51 -8.50 -3.93 2.21
N SER A 52 -8.34 -2.70 2.69
CA SER A 52 -9.45 -1.86 3.17
C SER A 52 -10.11 -1.04 2.06
N LEU A 53 -9.34 -0.67 1.04
CA LEU A 53 -9.79 0.17 -0.07
C LEU A 53 -8.85 0.01 -1.25
N ILE A 54 -9.42 0.02 -2.46
CA ILE A 54 -8.72 0.42 -3.68
C ILE A 54 -9.63 1.43 -4.36
N THR A 55 -9.08 2.59 -4.73
CA THR A 55 -9.81 3.63 -5.45
C THR A 55 -8.93 4.25 -6.51
N ALA A 56 -9.54 4.70 -7.60
CA ALA A 56 -8.89 5.49 -8.62
C ALA A 56 -9.27 6.97 -8.49
N ILE A 57 -8.33 7.85 -8.76
CA ILE A 57 -8.51 9.29 -8.84
C ILE A 57 -8.11 9.72 -10.26
N ASP A 58 -8.98 10.49 -10.91
CA ASP A 58 -8.66 11.16 -12.17
C ASP A 58 -7.86 12.43 -11.88
N ASN A 59 -6.52 12.29 -11.82
CA ASN A 59 -5.60 13.36 -11.48
C ASN A 59 -4.78 13.78 -12.73
N GLN A 60 -5.45 14.51 -13.64
CA GLN A 60 -4.89 14.90 -14.93
C GLN A 60 -3.47 15.48 -14.82
N PRO A 61 -2.50 15.00 -15.62
CA PRO A 61 -2.70 14.16 -16.81
C PRO A 61 -2.79 12.65 -16.53
N GLU A 62 -2.45 12.18 -15.33
CA GLU A 62 -2.34 10.75 -15.00
C GLU A 62 -3.61 10.22 -14.34
N PHE A 63 -3.70 8.90 -14.17
CA PHE A 63 -4.58 8.31 -13.16
C PHE A 63 -3.76 7.99 -11.91
N GLU A 64 -4.37 8.13 -10.75
CA GLU A 64 -3.77 7.76 -9.47
C GLU A 64 -4.59 6.65 -8.84
N LEU A 65 -3.93 5.53 -8.55
CA LEU A 65 -4.52 4.44 -7.76
C LEU A 65 -4.08 4.57 -6.32
N VAL A 66 -5.04 4.57 -5.40
CA VAL A 66 -4.80 4.61 -3.97
C VAL A 66 -5.27 3.31 -3.35
N TYR A 67 -4.35 2.63 -2.67
CA TYR A 67 -4.60 1.38 -1.96
C TYR A 67 -4.43 1.58 -0.46
N HIS A 68 -5.35 1.05 0.33
CA HIS A 68 -5.21 0.99 1.79
C HIS A 68 -5.09 -0.46 2.24
N PHE A 69 -3.99 -0.78 2.91
CA PHE A 69 -3.79 -2.07 3.57
C PHE A 69 -3.63 -1.88 5.07
N THR A 70 -4.28 -2.71 5.86
CA THR A 70 -4.25 -2.63 7.32
C THR A 70 -3.69 -3.93 7.91
N SER A 71 -2.76 -3.80 8.85
CA SER A 71 -2.32 -4.89 9.73
C SER A 71 -3.24 -4.97 10.95
N VAL A 72 -4.25 -5.84 10.88
CA VAL A 72 -5.29 -5.97 11.92
C VAL A 72 -4.79 -6.84 13.08
N ASN A 73 -4.01 -7.87 12.77
CA ASN A 73 -3.37 -8.80 13.69
C ASN A 73 -2.25 -8.20 14.53
N ARG A 74 -1.95 -6.90 14.35
CA ARG A 74 -0.91 -6.16 15.08
C ARG A 74 0.51 -6.69 14.88
N SER A 75 0.79 -7.24 13.70
CA SER A 75 2.17 -7.57 13.27
C SER A 75 3.09 -6.35 13.29
N VAL A 76 2.49 -5.16 13.11
CA VAL A 76 3.14 -3.86 13.27
C VAL A 76 2.54 -3.09 14.45
N SER A 77 3.40 -2.57 15.33
CA SER A 77 2.99 -1.80 16.51
C SER A 77 3.32 -0.30 16.41
N VAL A 78 2.51 0.52 17.08
CA VAL A 78 2.72 1.98 17.22
C VAL A 78 3.03 2.30 18.68
N GLY A 79 4.30 2.26 19.05
CA GLY A 79 4.72 2.44 20.45
C GLY A 79 4.04 1.43 21.37
N SER A 80 3.44 1.90 22.46
CA SER A 80 2.69 1.10 23.43
C SER A 80 1.17 1.11 23.20
N THR A 81 0.71 1.40 21.98
CA THR A 81 -0.73 1.53 21.67
C THR A 81 -1.26 0.28 20.97
N ASP A 82 -2.58 0.06 21.08
CA ASP A 82 -3.30 -1.03 20.42
C ASP A 82 -3.76 -0.69 18.99
N MET A 83 -3.22 0.39 18.41
CA MET A 83 -3.60 0.85 17.07
C MET A 83 -3.12 -0.12 15.99
N SER A 84 -4.01 -0.54 15.11
CA SER A 84 -3.64 -1.16 13.83
C SER A 84 -2.91 -0.16 12.95
N VAL A 85 -1.91 -0.64 12.21
CA VAL A 85 -1.14 0.18 11.25
C VAL A 85 -1.75 0.02 9.87
N MET A 86 -1.87 1.14 9.16
CA MET A 86 -2.29 1.19 7.76
C MET A 86 -1.15 1.70 6.88
N VAL A 87 -1.01 1.08 5.72
CA VAL A 87 -0.15 1.56 4.63
C VAL A 87 -1.06 2.03 3.50
N GLU A 88 -0.88 3.30 3.13
CA GLU A 88 -1.52 3.95 2.00
C GLU A 88 -0.51 4.01 0.84
N VAL A 89 -0.83 3.33 -0.27
CA VAL A 89 0.07 3.19 -1.43
C VAL A 89 -0.54 3.93 -2.60
N HIS A 90 0.25 4.81 -3.20
CA HIS A 90 -0.12 5.60 -4.38
C HIS A 90 0.62 5.06 -5.60
N VAL A 91 -0.09 4.73 -6.68
CA VAL A 91 0.50 4.32 -7.96
C VAL A 91 -0.03 5.22 -9.05
N PHE A 92 0.86 5.94 -9.72
CA PHE A 92 0.52 6.80 -10.86
C PHE A 92 0.60 5.99 -12.15
N LEU A 93 -0.42 6.11 -12.99
CA LEU A 93 -0.57 5.40 -14.24
C LEU A 93 -0.68 6.38 -15.41
N ASP A 94 0.03 6.06 -16.48
CA ASP A 94 -0.16 6.71 -17.77
C ASP A 94 -1.61 6.53 -18.23
N ARG A 95 -2.24 7.64 -18.62
CA ARG A 95 -3.62 7.70 -19.08
C ARG A 95 -3.84 6.96 -20.40
N ASP A 96 -2.84 6.93 -21.26
CA ASP A 96 -2.94 6.27 -22.57
C ASP A 96 -2.73 4.76 -22.47
N ALA A 97 -2.14 4.28 -21.36
CA ALA A 97 -1.92 2.86 -21.08
C ALA A 97 -2.11 2.51 -19.58
N PRO A 98 -3.31 2.69 -19.00
CA PRO A 98 -3.56 2.60 -17.57
C PRO A 98 -3.76 1.14 -17.13
N THR A 99 -2.71 0.34 -17.23
CA THR A 99 -2.71 -1.06 -16.80
C THR A 99 -1.93 -1.23 -15.50
N ILE A 100 -2.32 -2.21 -14.69
CA ILE A 100 -1.58 -2.65 -13.51
C ILE A 100 -1.91 -4.13 -13.24
N GLU A 101 -1.01 -4.85 -12.58
CA GLU A 101 -1.27 -6.23 -12.16
C GLU A 101 -2.31 -6.28 -11.02
N SER A 102 -3.28 -7.19 -11.15
CA SER A 102 -4.28 -7.45 -10.10
C SER A 102 -3.61 -8.01 -8.85
N ILE A 103 -4.19 -7.68 -7.70
CA ILE A 103 -3.82 -8.21 -6.38
C ILE A 103 -4.92 -9.07 -5.75
N SER A 104 -5.94 -9.45 -6.53
CA SER A 104 -7.06 -10.27 -6.07
C SER A 104 -6.66 -11.69 -5.62
N ASP A 105 -5.53 -12.20 -6.11
CA ASP A 105 -4.87 -13.43 -5.65
C ASP A 105 -4.25 -13.29 -4.25
N LEU A 106 -3.82 -12.07 -3.88
CA LEU A 106 -3.23 -11.76 -2.58
C LEU A 106 -4.32 -11.44 -1.54
N TRP A 107 -5.31 -10.64 -1.93
CA TRP A 107 -6.46 -10.28 -1.12
C TRP A 107 -7.76 -10.47 -1.92
N GLY A 108 -8.54 -11.49 -1.58
CA GLY A 108 -9.79 -11.79 -2.31
C GLY A 108 -10.80 -10.64 -2.34
N GLY A 109 -10.75 -9.72 -1.37
CA GLY A 109 -11.56 -8.49 -1.36
C GLY A 109 -11.25 -7.52 -2.51
N ALA A 110 -10.02 -7.52 -3.02
CA ALA A 110 -9.60 -6.65 -4.12
C ALA A 110 -10.37 -6.93 -5.41
N ASN A 111 -10.85 -8.17 -5.63
CA ASN A 111 -11.64 -8.53 -6.81
C ASN A 111 -12.88 -7.64 -7.01
N TRP A 112 -13.51 -7.17 -5.94
CA TRP A 112 -14.65 -6.24 -6.06
C TRP A 112 -14.22 -4.79 -6.22
N HIS A 113 -13.08 -4.40 -5.64
CA HIS A 113 -12.59 -3.03 -5.76
C HIS A 113 -11.92 -2.75 -7.12
N GLU A 114 -11.36 -3.77 -7.78
CA GLU A 114 -10.71 -3.67 -9.08
C GLU A 114 -11.71 -3.66 -10.27
N ARG A 115 -13.01 -3.89 -10.02
CA ARG A 115 -14.07 -3.97 -11.04
C ARG A 115 -14.87 -2.68 -11.16
#